data_AF-A0AAU9AI47-F1
#
_entry.id   AF-A0AAU9AI47-F1
#
_cell.length_a   1.000
_cell.length_b   1.000
_cell.length_c   1.000
_cell.angle_alpha   90.00
_cell.angle_beta   90.00
_cell.angle_gamma   90.00
#
_symmetry.space_group_name_H-M   'P 1'
#
loop_
_entity.id
_entity.type
_entity.pdbx_description
1 polymer ?
#
loop_
_entity_poly.entity_id
_entity_poly.type
_entity_poly.pdbx_seq_one_letter_code
_entity_poly.pdbx_strand_id
1 'polypeptide(L)'
;MPIAPELQAKIDALEDENLRNRILRVLNGPGKKRASDEAIYETIVSSYTMATEQQARLRKWTEDEVVAFAKYFKEKQPEDYVEFLRQEKQFNEIEGGFALGVRQLVKEWMPDLNRNDCSGMFSRFRDYAKSRAN
;
A
#
# COMPACT_ATOMS: atom_id res chain seq x y z
N MET A 1 2.78 0.70 33.53
CA MET A 1 3.96 -0.15 33.83
C MET A 1 5.08 0.30 32.93
N PRO A 2 6.30 0.49 33.46
CA PRO A 2 7.47 0.71 32.62
C PRO A 2 7.75 -0.52 31.75
N ILE A 3 8.26 -0.30 30.53
CA ILE A 3 8.70 -1.36 29.62
C ILE A 3 9.91 -2.06 30.26
N ALA A 4 9.97 -3.39 30.15
CA ALA A 4 11.11 -4.15 30.67
C ALA A 4 12.42 -3.77 29.93
N PRO A 5 13.57 -3.65 30.61
CA PRO A 5 14.83 -3.24 29.98
C PRO A 5 15.25 -4.13 28.80
N GLU A 6 15.00 -5.43 28.89
CA GLU A 6 15.29 -6.39 27.82
C GLU A 6 14.47 -6.10 26.56
N LEU A 7 13.17 -5.81 26.74
CA LEU A 7 12.29 -5.45 25.64
C LEU A 7 12.65 -4.09 25.04
N GLN A 8 13.06 -3.13 25.87
CA GLN A 8 13.56 -1.84 25.40
C GLN A 8 14.81 -2.01 24.52
N ALA A 9 15.76 -2.85 24.93
CA ALA A 9 16.95 -3.16 24.13
C ALA A 9 16.62 -3.81 22.78
N LYS A 10 15.62 -4.71 22.72
CA LYS A 10 15.12 -5.28 21.46
C LYS A 10 14.54 -4.22 20.53
N ILE A 11 13.75 -3.29 21.08
CA ILE A 11 13.16 -2.18 20.32
C ILE A 11 14.27 -1.26 19.78
N ASP A 12 15.27 -0.94 20.59
CA ASP A 12 16.36 -0.04 20.22
C ASP A 12 17.31 -0.64 19.18
N ALA A 13 17.37 -1.97 19.07
CA ALA A 13 18.12 -2.69 18.06
C ALA A 13 17.45 -2.75 16.68
N LEU A 14 16.18 -2.32 16.54
CA LEU A 14 15.47 -2.33 15.26
C LEU A 14 16.03 -1.27 14.30
N GLU A 15 16.38 -1.69 13.07
CA GLU A 15 16.93 -0.77 12.05
C GLU A 15 15.88 0.24 11.53
N ASP A 16 14.61 -0.14 11.42
CA ASP A 16 13.53 0.73 10.95
C ASP A 16 13.00 1.63 12.09
N GLU A 17 13.30 2.93 12.00
CA GLU A 17 12.82 3.94 12.95
C GLU A 17 11.29 4.08 13.00
N ASN A 18 10.59 3.88 11.87
CA ASN A 18 9.13 3.93 11.84
C ASN A 18 8.52 2.72 12.57
N LEU A 19 9.09 1.54 12.39
CA LEU A 19 8.69 0.34 13.13
C LEU A 19 8.91 0.53 14.64
N ARG A 20 10.08 1.04 15.02
CA ARG A 20 10.43 1.37 16.41
C ARG A 20 9.41 2.35 17.02
N ASN A 21 9.16 3.46 16.34
CA ASN A 21 8.22 4.48 16.78
C ASN A 21 6.79 3.95 16.90
N ARG A 22 6.36 3.09 15.98
CA ARG A 22 5.06 2.41 16.04
C ARG A 22 4.94 1.54 17.29
N ILE A 23 5.96 0.74 17.61
CA ILE A 23 5.96 -0.12 18.79
C ILE A 23 5.89 0.72 20.07
N LEU A 24 6.76 1.73 20.20
CA LEU A 24 6.77 2.62 21.36
C LEU A 24 5.43 3.34 21.54
N ARG A 25 4.81 3.79 20.45
CA ARG A 25 3.48 4.43 20.50
C ARG A 25 2.41 3.48 21.03
N VAL A 26 2.43 2.21 20.62
CA VAL A 26 1.44 1.22 21.10
C VAL A 26 1.70 0.84 22.56
N LEU A 27 2.97 0.64 22.94
CA LEU A 27 3.35 0.29 24.30
C LEU A 27 3.11 1.42 25.31
N ASN A 28 3.31 2.68 24.90
CA ASN A 28 3.09 3.85 25.76
C ASN A 28 1.67 4.45 25.63
N GLY A 29 0.84 3.90 24.74
CA GLY A 29 -0.50 4.41 24.50
C GLY A 29 -1.46 4.16 25.68
N PRO A 30 -2.47 5.03 25.88
CA PRO A 30 -3.40 4.95 27.02
C PRO A 30 -4.45 3.82 26.90
N GLY A 31 -4.31 2.90 25.94
CA GLY A 31 -5.27 1.82 25.72
C GLY A 31 -5.23 0.76 26.84
N LYS A 32 -6.39 0.14 27.14
CA LYS A 32 -6.43 -1.03 28.02
C LYS A 32 -5.64 -2.18 27.39
N LYS A 33 -4.41 -2.40 27.85
CA LYS A 33 -3.56 -3.51 27.42
C LYS A 33 -4.19 -4.84 27.84
N ARG A 34 -4.68 -5.59 26.85
CA ARG A 34 -5.18 -6.97 27.05
C ARG A 34 -4.08 -8.03 26.92
N ALA A 35 -2.95 -7.66 26.32
CA ALA A 35 -1.80 -8.51 26.07
C ALA A 35 -0.55 -7.93 26.78
N SER A 36 0.45 -8.78 27.02
CA SER A 36 1.74 -8.35 27.56
C SER A 36 2.49 -7.47 26.56
N ASP A 37 3.41 -6.64 27.05
CA ASP A 37 4.24 -5.78 26.22
C ASP A 37 5.08 -6.61 25.22
N GLU A 38 5.56 -7.78 25.64
CA GLU A 38 6.26 -8.74 24.77
C GLU A 38 5.34 -9.26 23.65
N ALA A 39 4.10 -9.64 23.96
CA ALA A 39 3.15 -10.12 22.95
C ALA A 39 2.76 -9.02 21.96
N ILE A 40 2.67 -7.77 22.42
CA ILE A 40 2.45 -6.60 21.56
C ILE A 40 3.64 -6.41 20.61
N TYR A 41 4.88 -6.45 21.13
CA TYR A 41 6.10 -6.36 20.33
C TYR A 41 6.15 -7.44 19.24
N GLU A 42 6.02 -8.71 19.62
CA GLU A 42 6.08 -9.85 18.70
C GLU A 42 5.00 -9.77 17.61
N THR A 43 3.78 -9.36 17.98
CA THR A 43 2.67 -9.20 17.02
C THR A 43 2.99 -8.11 15.98
N ILE A 44 3.53 -6.98 16.42
CA ILE A 44 3.84 -5.85 15.52
C ILE A 44 5.01 -6.20 14.60
N VAL A 45 6.08 -6.78 15.14
CA VAL A 45 7.27 -7.19 14.37
C VAL A 45 6.94 -8.29 13.37
N SER A 46 6.18 -9.31 13.78
CA SER A 46 5.73 -10.39 12.88
C SER A 46 4.88 -9.82 11.74
N SER A 47 3.89 -8.98 12.04
CA SER A 47 3.04 -8.35 11.03
C SER A 47 3.84 -7.47 10.07
N TYR A 48 4.82 -6.71 10.58
CA TYR A 48 5.71 -5.88 9.77
C TYR A 48 6.60 -6.72 8.85
N THR A 49 7.19 -7.80 9.38
CA THR A 49 8.06 -8.71 8.62
C THR A 49 7.26 -9.36 7.49
N MET A 50 6.07 -9.88 7.80
CA MET A 50 5.16 -10.45 6.79
C MET A 50 4.79 -9.44 5.71
N ALA A 51 4.45 -8.20 6.09
CA ALA A 51 4.12 -7.15 5.14
C ALA A 51 5.32 -6.78 4.24
N THR A 52 6.51 -6.71 4.83
CA THR A 52 7.76 -6.37 4.11
C THR A 52 8.14 -7.48 3.13
N GLU A 53 8.08 -8.75 3.54
CA GLU A 53 8.30 -9.89 2.66
C GLU A 53 7.28 -9.93 1.53
N GLN A 54 6.00 -9.70 1.85
CA GLN A 54 4.96 -9.65 0.84
C GLN A 54 5.23 -8.52 -0.16
N GLN A 55 5.61 -7.33 0.29
CA GLN A 55 5.96 -6.19 -0.55
C GLN A 55 7.23 -6.44 -1.39
N ALA A 56 8.20 -7.20 -0.86
CA ALA A 56 9.38 -7.62 -1.59
C ALA A 56 9.04 -8.60 -2.72
N ARG A 57 8.03 -9.46 -2.53
CA ARG A 57 7.54 -10.42 -3.54
C ARG A 57 6.67 -9.78 -4.63
N LEU A 58 6.11 -8.59 -4.40
CA LEU A 58 5.30 -7.91 -5.41
C LEU A 58 6.15 -7.49 -6.61
N ARG A 59 5.56 -7.61 -7.80
CA ARG A 59 6.16 -7.09 -9.04
C ARG A 59 6.47 -5.60 -8.87
N LYS A 60 7.67 -5.20 -9.27
CA LYS A 60 8.07 -3.79 -9.34
C LYS A 60 7.65 -3.23 -10.70
N TRP A 61 6.65 -2.36 -10.68
CA TRP A 61 6.17 -1.68 -11.88
C TRP A 61 7.09 -0.53 -12.27
N THR A 62 7.60 -0.60 -13.50
CA THR A 62 8.38 0.47 -14.12
C THR A 62 7.47 1.63 -14.54
N GLU A 63 8.05 2.83 -14.70
CA GLU A 63 7.28 3.98 -15.18
C GLU A 63 6.75 3.77 -16.60
N ASP A 64 7.54 3.13 -17.47
CA ASP A 64 7.14 2.81 -18.85
C ASP A 64 5.93 1.87 -18.90
N GLU A 65 5.85 0.86 -18.03
CA GLU A 65 4.68 -0.03 -17.94
C GLU A 65 3.43 0.73 -17.50
N VAL A 66 3.57 1.68 -16.57
CA VAL A 66 2.45 2.51 -16.11
C VAL A 66 1.98 3.45 -17.22
N VAL A 67 2.91 4.06 -17.96
CA VAL A 67 2.62 4.89 -19.13
C VAL A 67 1.95 4.08 -20.24
N ALA A 68 2.41 2.85 -20.49
CA ALA A 68 1.82 1.95 -21.47
C ALA A 68 0.39 1.58 -21.09
N PHE A 69 0.13 1.25 -19.82
CA PHE A 69 -1.23 1.03 -19.34
C PHE A 69 -2.11 2.28 -19.47
N ALA A 70 -1.58 3.47 -19.14
CA ALA A 70 -2.31 4.72 -19.28
C ALA A 70 -2.74 4.98 -20.75
N LYS A 71 -1.87 4.67 -21.72
CA LYS A 71 -2.20 4.75 -23.14
C LYS A 71 -3.27 3.73 -23.52
N TYR A 72 -3.09 2.47 -23.10
CA TYR A 72 -4.07 1.41 -23.34
C TYR A 72 -5.46 1.77 -22.79
N PHE A 73 -5.54 2.29 -21.56
CA PHE A 73 -6.80 2.70 -20.96
C PHE A 73 -7.45 3.85 -21.75
N LYS A 74 -6.67 4.88 -22.09
CA LYS A 74 -7.16 6.01 -22.89
C LYS A 74 -7.69 5.58 -24.26
N GLU A 75 -7.07 4.58 -24.90
CA GLU A 75 -7.49 4.08 -26.22
C GLU A 75 -8.73 3.18 -26.12
N LYS A 76 -8.80 2.32 -25.11
CA LYS A 76 -9.92 1.37 -24.95
C LYS A 76 -11.19 2.03 -24.45
N GLN A 77 -11.08 2.91 -23.47
CA GLN A 77 -12.21 3.53 -22.79
C GLN A 77 -11.85 5.00 -22.48
N PRO A 78 -11.85 5.88 -23.50
CA PRO A 78 -11.43 7.28 -23.34
C PRO A 78 -12.31 8.06 -22.35
N GLU A 79 -13.60 7.78 -22.30
CA GLU A 79 -14.55 8.43 -21.39
C GLU A 79 -14.26 8.07 -19.94
N ASP A 80 -14.08 6.77 -19.66
CA ASP A 80 -13.70 6.27 -18.34
C ASP A 80 -12.30 6.76 -17.94
N TYR A 81 -11.36 6.89 -18.88
CA TYR A 81 -10.06 7.48 -18.58
C TYR A 81 -10.19 8.94 -18.11
N VAL A 82 -11.04 9.73 -18.74
CA VAL A 82 -11.31 11.12 -18.32
C VAL A 82 -12.00 11.17 -16.96
N GLU A 83 -12.99 10.30 -16.73
CA GLU A 83 -13.70 10.21 -15.45
C GLU A 83 -12.77 9.78 -14.31
N PHE A 84 -11.86 8.84 -14.57
CA PHE A 84 -10.82 8.43 -13.63
C PHE A 84 -9.96 9.62 -13.19
N LEU A 85 -9.46 10.40 -14.16
CA LEU A 85 -8.65 11.59 -13.87
C LEU A 85 -9.45 12.64 -13.11
N ARG A 86 -10.74 12.82 -13.44
CA ARG A 86 -11.62 13.75 -12.73
C ARG A 86 -11.80 13.35 -11.27
N GLN A 87 -12.08 12.08 -10.99
CA GLN A 87 -12.28 11.56 -9.64
C GLN A 87 -11.01 11.68 -8.80
N GLU A 88 -9.85 11.29 -9.33
CA GLU A 88 -8.58 11.49 -8.63
C GLU A 88 -8.30 12.95 -8.31
N LYS A 89 -8.54 13.85 -9.27
CA LYS A 89 -8.27 15.27 -9.08
C LYS A 89 -9.23 15.94 -8.09
N GLN A 90 -10.52 15.62 -8.16
CA GLN A 90 -11.56 16.32 -7.39
C GLN A 90 -11.78 15.71 -6.00
N PHE A 91 -11.67 14.39 -5.87
CA PHE A 91 -12.01 13.70 -4.63
C PHE A 91 -10.81 12.99 -4.00
N ASN A 92 -9.70 12.82 -4.74
CA ASN A 92 -8.59 11.97 -4.32
C ASN A 92 -9.10 10.58 -3.87
N GLU A 93 -10.11 10.08 -4.58
CA GLU A 93 -10.78 8.82 -4.35
C GLU A 93 -11.42 8.37 -5.66
N ILE A 94 -11.41 7.06 -5.91
CA ILE A 94 -12.10 6.44 -7.04
C ILE A 94 -13.27 5.65 -6.49
N GLU A 95 -14.45 5.85 -7.07
CA GLU A 95 -15.65 5.09 -6.77
C GLU A 95 -15.38 3.58 -6.86
N GLY A 96 -15.88 2.80 -5.90
CA GLY A 96 -15.47 1.41 -5.71
C GLY A 96 -15.76 0.51 -6.91
N GLY A 97 -16.95 0.64 -7.52
CA GLY A 97 -17.33 -0.08 -8.74
C GLY A 97 -16.46 0.29 -9.92
N PHE A 98 -16.20 1.59 -10.10
CA PHE A 98 -15.32 2.12 -11.12
C PHE A 98 -13.87 1.62 -10.96
N ALA A 99 -13.36 1.61 -9.72
CA ALA A 99 -12.05 1.06 -9.41
C ALA A 99 -11.96 -0.45 -9.69
N LEU A 100 -13.05 -1.21 -9.55
CA LEU A 100 -13.09 -2.61 -9.97
C LEU A 100 -13.05 -2.74 -11.49
N GLY A 101 -13.75 -1.87 -12.22
CA GLY A 101 -13.70 -1.79 -13.69
C GLY A 101 -12.29 -1.55 -14.22
N VAL A 102 -11.57 -0.57 -13.66
CA VAL A 102 -10.18 -0.29 -14.06
C VAL A 102 -9.25 -1.47 -13.74
N ARG A 103 -9.45 -2.16 -12.60
CA ARG A 103 -8.68 -3.38 -12.28
C ARG A 103 -8.97 -4.52 -13.26
N GLN A 104 -10.20 -4.63 -13.74
CA GLN A 104 -10.55 -5.58 -14.79
C GLN A 104 -9.85 -5.24 -16.10
N LEU A 105 -9.76 -3.95 -16.44
CA LEU A 105 -9.02 -3.48 -17.62
C LEU A 105 -7.52 -3.79 -17.54
N VAL A 106 -6.91 -3.69 -16.35
CA VAL A 106 -5.52 -4.14 -16.11
C VAL A 106 -5.37 -5.62 -16.43
N LYS A 107 -6.33 -6.46 -16.02
CA LYS A 107 -6.31 -7.90 -16.32
C LYS A 107 -6.54 -8.19 -17.79
N GLU A 108 -7.35 -7.40 -18.49
CA GLU A 108 -7.51 -7.56 -19.94
C GLU A 108 -6.21 -7.22 -20.68
N TRP A 109 -5.50 -6.20 -20.23
CA TRP A 109 -4.20 -5.82 -20.78
C TRP A 109 -3.10 -6.85 -20.47
N MET A 110 -3.12 -7.43 -19.26
CA MET A 110 -2.19 -8.47 -18.81
C MET A 110 -2.95 -9.62 -18.12
N PRO A 111 -3.41 -10.63 -18.89
CA PRO A 111 -4.27 -11.71 -18.37
C PRO A 111 -3.64 -12.58 -17.27
N ASP A 112 -2.33 -12.81 -17.35
CA ASP A 112 -1.60 -13.67 -16.41
C ASP A 112 -1.23 -12.96 -15.09
N LEU A 113 -1.68 -11.72 -14.92
CA LEU A 113 -1.34 -10.91 -13.75
C LEU A 113 -2.12 -11.37 -12.52
N ASN A 114 -1.40 -11.70 -11.45
CA ASN A 114 -2.05 -12.04 -10.19
C ASN A 114 -2.76 -10.81 -9.57
N ARG A 115 -3.66 -11.07 -8.62
CA ARG A 115 -4.48 -10.02 -7.99
C ARG A 115 -3.67 -8.95 -7.27
N ASN A 116 -2.55 -9.32 -6.66
CA ASN A 116 -1.73 -8.39 -5.89
C ASN A 116 -0.98 -7.43 -6.84
N ASP A 117 -0.40 -7.97 -7.91
CA ASP A 117 0.29 -7.17 -8.91
C ASP A 117 -0.69 -6.27 -9.68
N CYS A 118 -1.92 -6.75 -9.95
CA CYS A 118 -2.99 -5.92 -10.51
C CYS A 118 -3.32 -4.72 -9.60
N SER A 119 -3.40 -4.95 -8.29
CA SER A 119 -3.63 -3.89 -7.31
C SER A 119 -2.43 -2.93 -7.22
N GLY A 120 -1.22 -3.46 -7.41
CA GLY A 120 0.01 -2.69 -7.56
C GLY A 120 -0.02 -1.78 -8.79
N MET A 121 -0.41 -2.28 -9.96
CA MET A 121 -0.51 -1.49 -11.20
C MET A 121 -1.54 -0.38 -11.03
N PHE A 122 -2.72 -0.69 -10.49
CA PHE A 122 -3.75 0.31 -10.22
C PHE A 122 -3.22 1.45 -9.32
N SER A 123 -2.50 1.10 -8.25
CA SER A 123 -1.93 2.09 -7.33
C SER A 123 -0.87 2.95 -8.02
N ARG A 124 0.00 2.35 -8.83
CA ARG A 124 1.05 3.08 -9.57
C ARG A 124 0.47 3.97 -10.65
N PHE A 125 -0.57 3.52 -11.35
CA PHE A 125 -1.31 4.33 -12.31
C PHE A 125 -2.00 5.53 -11.65
N ARG A 126 -2.54 5.35 -10.45
CA ARG A 126 -3.09 6.43 -9.63
C ARG A 126 -2.03 7.48 -9.28
N ASP A 127 -0.85 7.06 -8.84
CA ASP A 127 0.26 7.98 -8.55
C ASP A 127 0.69 8.75 -9.80
N TYR A 128 0.77 8.06 -10.95
CA TYR A 128 1.05 8.68 -12.24
C TYR A 128 -0.01 9.72 -12.63
N ALA A 129 -1.30 9.41 -12.47
CA ALA A 129 -2.39 10.34 -12.75
C ALA A 129 -2.29 11.62 -11.90
N LYS A 130 -1.93 11.50 -10.61
CA LYS A 130 -1.69 12.64 -9.71
C LYS A 130 -0.51 13.48 -10.19
N SER A 131 0.60 12.86 -10.58
CA SER A 131 1.79 13.57 -11.05
C SER A 131 1.54 14.41 -12.31
N ARG A 132 0.58 14.02 -13.15
CA ARG A 132 0.19 14.75 -14.37
C ARG A 132 -0.90 15.81 -14.17
N ALA A 133 -1.51 15.85 -12.99
CA ALA A 133 -2.56 16.82 -12.67
C ALA A 133 -2.00 18.13 -12.06
N ASN A 134 -0.70 18.13 -11.71
CA ASN A 134 0.06 19.29 -11.22
C ASN A 134 0.74 20.05 -12.36
#